data_AF-A0A2R7R6A2-F1
#
_entry.id   AF-A0A2R7R6A2-F1
#
_cell.length_a   1.000
_cell.length_b   1.000
_cell.length_c   1.000
_cell.angle_alpha   90.00
_cell.angle_beta   90.00
_cell.angle_gamma   90.00
#
_symmetry.space_group_name_H-M   'P 1'
#
loop_
_entity.id
_entity.type
_entity.pdbx_description
1 polymer ?
#
loop_
_entity_poly.entity_id
_entity_poly.type
_entity_poly.pdbx_seq_one_letter_code
_entity_poly.pdbx_strand_id
1 'polypeptide(L)'
;VQGWFAAPVERTNPPRNELAIKLALAVTLPGVDVQAIIQAQRVASIRALQDYTKARRDTSASAKSADTAWLLVLDSLIFQTEAEVRWLDLCEARMIQQAQTAGKAAARKPSNGVTVEEAAPLIADNRR
;
A
#
# COMPACT_ATOMS: atom_id res chain seq x y z
N VAL A 1 -24.23 32.60 8.41
CA VAL A 1 -23.06 31.99 9.08
C VAL A 1 -23.43 30.74 9.87
N GLN A 2 -24.45 30.76 10.75
CA GLN A 2 -24.87 29.58 11.54
C GLN A 2 -25.20 28.33 10.68
N GLY A 3 -25.85 28.51 9.53
CA GLY A 3 -26.17 27.38 8.63
C GLY A 3 -24.96 26.62 8.10
N TRP A 4 -23.80 27.27 7.96
CA TRP A 4 -22.57 26.59 7.52
C TRP A 4 -21.99 25.70 8.62
N PHE A 5 -22.00 26.17 9.88
CA PHE A 5 -21.53 25.38 11.02
C PHE A 5 -22.43 24.19 11.36
N ALA A 6 -23.73 24.26 11.02
CA ALA A 6 -24.68 23.17 11.25
C ALA A 6 -24.71 22.13 10.11
N ALA A 7 -24.27 22.52 8.90
CA ALA A 7 -24.25 21.63 7.75
C ALA A 7 -23.05 20.66 7.83
N PRO A 8 -23.27 19.35 7.65
CA PRO A 8 -22.16 18.41 7.56
C PRO A 8 -21.35 18.65 6.27
N VAL A 9 -20.05 18.38 6.32
CA VAL A 9 -19.21 18.37 5.12
C VAL A 9 -19.47 17.07 4.35
N GLU A 10 -20.14 17.17 3.21
CA GLU A 10 -20.43 16.02 2.35
C GLU A 10 -19.14 15.39 1.79
N ARG A 11 -19.13 14.05 1.68
CA ARG A 11 -17.98 13.27 1.17
C ARG A 11 -18.18 12.75 -0.25
N THR A 12 -19.09 13.35 -1.00
CA THR A 12 -19.53 12.90 -2.34
C THR A 12 -18.41 12.95 -3.39
N ASN A 13 -17.35 13.73 -3.15
CA ASN A 13 -16.14 13.71 -3.97
C ASN A 13 -14.89 13.87 -3.07
N PRO A 14 -14.31 12.77 -2.54
CA PRO A 14 -13.15 12.87 -1.67
C PRO A 14 -11.99 13.56 -2.41
N PRO A 15 -11.18 14.39 -1.73
CA PRO A 15 -10.01 15.02 -2.33
C PRO A 15 -9.11 13.99 -3.00
N ARG A 16 -8.57 14.34 -4.18
CA ARG A 16 -7.68 13.47 -4.95
C ARG A 16 -6.48 13.08 -4.08
N ASN A 17 -6.30 11.78 -3.85
CA ASN A 17 -5.15 11.26 -3.13
C ASN A 17 -4.01 10.95 -4.11
N GLU A 18 -3.09 11.91 -4.27
CA GLU A 18 -1.95 11.80 -5.18
C GLU A 18 -1.06 10.59 -4.90
N LEU A 19 -0.82 10.27 -3.63
CA LEU A 19 0.03 9.16 -3.22
C LEU A 19 -0.59 7.81 -3.59
N ALA A 20 -1.90 7.65 -3.36
CA ALA A 20 -2.63 6.44 -3.77
C ALA A 20 -2.57 6.23 -5.29
N ILE A 21 -2.75 7.31 -6.06
CA ILE A 21 -2.66 7.26 -7.52
C ILE A 21 -1.24 6.90 -7.96
N LYS A 22 -0.22 7.53 -7.36
CA LYS A 22 1.19 7.23 -7.65
C LYS A 22 1.52 5.76 -7.41
N LEU A 23 1.12 5.19 -6.25
CA LEU A 23 1.38 3.78 -5.95
C LEU A 23 0.59 2.83 -6.86
N ALA A 24 -0.68 3.14 -7.16
CA ALA A 24 -1.48 2.34 -8.08
C ALA A 24 -0.84 2.26 -9.47
N LEU A 25 -0.33 3.38 -10.00
CA LEU A 25 0.37 3.41 -11.26
C LEU A 25 1.72 2.68 -11.19
N ALA A 26 2.50 2.90 -10.12
CA ALA A 26 3.81 2.29 -9.95
C ALA A 26 3.76 0.75 -10.00
N VAL A 27 2.73 0.12 -9.44
CA VAL A 27 2.54 -1.34 -9.48
C VAL A 27 2.31 -1.88 -10.89
N THR A 28 1.84 -1.05 -11.83
CA THR A 28 1.56 -1.46 -13.22
C THR A 28 2.74 -1.25 -14.18
N LEU A 29 3.80 -0.56 -13.74
CA LEU A 29 4.89 -0.15 -14.61
C LEU A 29 6.14 -1.01 -14.39
N PRO A 30 6.72 -1.61 -15.45
CA PRO A 30 7.95 -2.39 -15.32
C PRO A 30 9.14 -1.50 -14.93
N GLY A 31 10.01 -2.00 -14.07
CA GLY A 31 11.24 -1.30 -13.65
C GLY A 31 11.05 -0.22 -12.58
N VAL A 32 9.81 0.03 -12.12
CA VAL A 32 9.56 0.94 -10.99
C VAL A 32 9.73 0.20 -9.67
N ASP A 33 10.63 0.68 -8.83
CA ASP A 33 10.80 0.16 -7.47
C ASP A 33 9.73 0.75 -6.53
N VAL A 34 8.62 0.03 -6.42
CA VAL A 34 7.50 0.41 -5.53
C VAL A 34 7.93 0.44 -4.06
N GLN A 35 8.84 -0.44 -3.65
CA GLN A 35 9.31 -0.50 -2.26
C GLN A 35 10.11 0.74 -1.91
N ALA A 36 11.01 1.18 -2.80
CA ALA A 36 11.74 2.43 -2.62
C ALA A 36 10.80 3.65 -2.52
N ILE A 37 9.73 3.70 -3.32
CA ILE A 37 8.73 4.78 -3.25
C ILE A 37 8.02 4.78 -1.89
N ILE A 38 7.57 3.61 -1.41
CA ILE A 38 6.92 3.47 -0.10
C ILE A 38 7.85 3.93 1.01
N GLN A 39 9.12 3.51 0.99
CA GLN A 39 10.09 3.87 2.00
C GLN A 39 10.43 5.37 1.98
N ALA A 40 10.60 5.96 0.80
CA ALA A 40 10.81 7.40 0.66
C ALA A 40 9.63 8.20 1.22
N GLN A 41 8.40 7.79 0.90
CA GLN A 41 7.20 8.45 1.43
C GLN A 41 7.12 8.28 2.95
N ARG A 42 7.34 7.07 3.49
CA ARG A 42 7.31 6.79 4.92
C ARG A 42 8.25 7.71 5.71
N VAL A 43 9.48 7.88 5.22
CA VAL A 43 10.45 8.80 5.84
C VAL A 43 9.93 10.23 5.84
N ALA A 44 9.31 10.69 4.75
CA ALA A 44 8.72 12.02 4.67
C ALA A 44 7.54 12.18 5.65
N SER A 45 6.65 11.19 5.74
CA SER A 45 5.50 11.19 6.65
C SER A 45 5.94 11.20 8.12
N ILE A 46 6.96 10.42 8.50
CA ILE A 46 7.48 10.41 9.88
C ILE A 46 8.08 11.77 10.26
N ARG A 47 8.81 12.42 9.35
CA ARG A 47 9.34 13.77 9.57
C ARG A 47 8.20 14.78 9.78
N ALA A 48 7.19 14.76 8.91
CA ALA A 48 6.01 15.62 9.05
C ALA A 48 5.30 15.39 10.40
N LEU A 49 5.15 14.13 10.83
CA LEU A 49 4.56 13.79 12.13
C LEU A 49 5.35 14.37 13.30
N GLN A 50 6.69 14.31 13.26
CA GLN A 50 7.56 14.91 14.27
C GLN A 50 7.40 16.44 14.31
N ASP A 51 7.37 17.08 13.14
CA ASP A 51 7.19 18.53 13.01
C ASP A 51 5.84 18.99 13.59
N TYR A 52 4.74 18.30 13.23
CA TYR A 52 3.42 18.61 13.78
C TYR A 52 3.33 18.37 15.28
N THR A 53 3.93 17.28 15.77
CA THR A 53 3.96 16.97 17.21
C THR A 53 4.73 18.02 17.99
N LYS A 54 5.84 18.53 17.43
CA LYS A 54 6.60 19.63 18.02
C LYS A 54 5.78 20.92 18.05
N ALA A 55 5.23 21.32 16.89
CA ALA A 55 4.41 22.52 16.78
C ALA A 55 3.21 22.50 17.75
N ARG A 56 2.59 21.34 17.93
CA ARG A 56 1.49 21.13 18.88
C ARG A 56 1.94 21.37 20.33
N ARG A 57 3.10 20.83 20.70
CA ARG A 57 3.67 20.99 22.04
C ARG A 57 3.97 22.47 22.33
N ASP A 58 4.62 23.14 21.38
CA ASP A 58 4.99 24.55 21.48
C ASP A 58 3.73 25.45 21.57
N THR A 59 2.70 25.14 20.78
CA THR A 59 1.41 25.85 20.80
C THR A 59 0.69 25.66 22.13
N SER A 60 0.67 24.43 22.67
CA SER A 60 -0.03 24.12 23.93
C SER A 60 0.53 24.86 25.15
N ALA A 61 1.76 25.37 25.06
CA ALA A 61 2.40 26.12 26.14
C ALA A 61 1.95 27.59 26.25
N SER A 62 1.24 28.16 25.25
CA SER A 62 0.92 29.60 25.20
C SER A 62 -0.45 29.99 25.81
N ALA A 63 -1.32 29.02 26.12
CA ALA A 63 -2.59 29.15 26.85
C ALA A 63 -3.59 30.24 26.34
N LYS A 64 -3.71 30.47 25.03
CA LYS A 64 -4.69 31.40 24.44
C LYS A 64 -5.80 30.67 23.66
N SER A 65 -6.97 31.29 23.54
CA SER A 65 -8.10 30.73 22.78
C SER A 65 -7.81 30.57 21.28
N ALA A 66 -7.02 31.45 20.67
CA ALA A 66 -6.57 31.30 19.28
C ALA A 66 -5.70 30.04 19.08
N ASP A 67 -4.99 29.61 20.12
CA ASP A 67 -4.17 28.39 20.10
C ASP A 67 -5.06 27.15 20.02
N THR A 68 -6.28 27.18 20.58
CA THR A 68 -7.21 26.04 20.51
C THR A 68 -7.61 25.71 19.07
N ALA A 69 -7.95 26.72 18.26
CA ALA A 69 -8.32 26.50 16.86
C ALA A 69 -7.14 25.89 16.08
N TRP A 70 -5.92 26.35 16.34
CA TRP A 70 -4.71 25.81 15.72
C TRP A 70 -4.38 24.40 16.20
N LEU A 71 -4.55 24.10 17.50
CA LEU A 71 -4.38 22.76 18.05
C LEU A 71 -5.31 21.74 17.39
N LEU A 72 -6.57 22.11 17.09
CA LEU A 72 -7.49 21.23 16.35
C LEU A 72 -6.99 20.91 14.94
N VAL A 73 -6.38 21.89 14.25
CA VAL A 73 -5.76 21.67 12.93
C VAL A 73 -4.56 20.74 13.06
N LEU A 74 -3.68 20.96 14.04
CA LEU A 74 -2.52 20.10 14.28
C LEU A 74 -2.91 18.66 14.63
N ASP A 75 -3.92 18.48 15.48
CA ASP A 75 -4.47 17.15 15.80
C ASP A 75 -4.97 16.44 14.53
N SER A 76 -5.69 17.17 13.66
CA SER A 76 -6.13 16.61 12.37
C SER A 76 -4.97 16.20 11.47
N LEU A 77 -3.93 17.03 11.36
CA LEU A 77 -2.74 16.73 10.56
C LEU A 77 -1.98 15.50 11.10
N ILE A 78 -1.82 15.42 12.41
CA ILE A 78 -1.20 14.26 13.08
C ILE A 78 -1.98 12.98 12.73
N PHE A 79 -3.30 12.96 12.93
CA PHE A 79 -4.10 11.77 12.63
C PHE A 79 -4.07 11.38 11.15
N GLN A 80 -4.07 12.36 10.24
CA GLN A 80 -3.94 12.11 8.81
C GLN A 80 -2.59 11.47 8.47
N THR A 81 -1.49 12.00 8.99
CA THR A 81 -0.13 11.46 8.75
C THR A 81 0.04 10.08 9.36
N GLU A 82 -0.49 9.82 10.55
CA GLU A 82 -0.47 8.47 11.12
C GLU A 82 -1.28 7.48 10.28
N ALA A 83 -2.45 7.89 9.77
CA ALA A 83 -3.27 7.05 8.91
C ALA A 83 -2.54 6.73 7.60
N GLU A 84 -1.81 7.69 7.04
CA GLU A 84 -0.95 7.50 5.88
C GLU A 84 0.15 6.46 6.17
N VAL A 85 0.87 6.58 7.29
CA VAL A 85 1.93 5.60 7.65
C VAL A 85 1.36 4.19 7.79
N ARG A 86 0.24 4.02 8.50
CA ARG A 86 -0.42 2.70 8.65
C ARG A 86 -0.89 2.15 7.30
N TRP A 87 -1.35 3.01 6.40
CA TRP A 87 -1.74 2.61 5.06
C TRP A 87 -0.54 2.18 4.21
N LEU A 88 0.60 2.87 4.32
CA LEU A 88 1.86 2.47 3.68
C LEU A 88 2.36 1.10 4.19
N ASP A 89 2.24 0.82 5.49
CA ASP A 89 2.53 -0.50 6.06
C ASP A 89 1.70 -1.60 5.41
N LEU A 90 0.40 -1.36 5.25
CA LEU A 90 -0.50 -2.30 4.60
C LEU A 90 -0.15 -2.51 3.13
N CYS A 91 0.25 -1.45 2.42
CA CYS A 91 0.72 -1.54 1.03
C CYS A 91 1.97 -2.40 0.91
N GLU A 92 2.98 -2.15 1.76
CA GLU A 92 4.23 -2.92 1.79
C GLU A 92 3.97 -4.41 2.09
N ALA A 93 3.14 -4.70 3.10
CA ALA A 93 2.76 -6.08 3.42
C ALA A 93 2.10 -6.79 2.24
N ARG A 94 1.20 -6.13 1.51
CA ARG A 94 0.55 -6.69 0.31
C ARG A 94 1.55 -7.00 -0.81
N MET A 95 2.55 -6.13 -1.03
CA MET A 95 3.57 -6.37 -2.06
C MET A 95 4.42 -7.60 -1.73
N ILE A 96 4.80 -7.77 -0.46
CA ILE A 96 5.55 -8.95 0.00
C ILE A 96 4.74 -10.23 -0.25
N GLN A 97 3.45 -10.24 0.07
CA GLN A 97 2.58 -11.40 -0.16
C GLN A 97 2.44 -11.73 -1.66
N GLN A 98 2.32 -10.73 -2.53
CA GLN A 98 2.26 -10.94 -3.98
C GLN A 98 3.56 -11.52 -4.55
N ALA A 99 4.72 -11.06 -4.08
CA ALA A 99 6.01 -11.61 -4.51
C ALA A 99 6.15 -13.09 -4.09
N GLN A 100 5.70 -13.45 -2.88
CA GLN A 100 5.74 -14.83 -2.38
C GLN A 100 4.83 -15.77 -3.17
N THR A 101 3.61 -15.34 -3.52
CA THR A 101 2.68 -16.16 -4.32
C THR A 101 3.21 -16.39 -5.73
N ALA A 102 3.80 -15.38 -6.37
CA ALA A 102 4.45 -15.51 -7.67
C ALA A 102 5.61 -16.51 -7.64
N GLY A 103 6.47 -16.45 -6.61
CA GLY A 103 7.59 -17.40 -6.45
C GLY A 103 7.12 -18.85 -6.26
N LYS A 104 6.07 -19.08 -5.47
CA LYS A 104 5.47 -20.42 -5.31
C LYS A 104 4.86 -20.97 -6.60
N ALA A 105 4.21 -20.13 -7.40
CA ALA A 105 3.65 -20.53 -8.70
C ALA A 105 4.75 -20.94 -9.70
N ALA A 106 5.87 -20.22 -9.72
CA ALA A 106 7.03 -20.55 -10.56
C ALA A 106 7.69 -21.88 -10.12
N ALA A 107 7.85 -22.09 -8.81
CA ALA A 107 8.44 -23.32 -8.27
C ALA A 107 7.59 -24.58 -8.53
N ARG A 108 6.27 -24.45 -8.70
CA ARG A 108 5.38 -25.59 -9.04
C ARG A 108 5.48 -26.02 -10.51
N LYS A 109 6.21 -25.28 -11.36
CA LYS A 109 6.41 -25.61 -12.77
C LYS A 109 7.84 -26.12 -13.02
N PRO A 110 8.14 -27.38 -12.67
CA PRO A 110 8.82 -28.24 -13.65
C PRO A 110 8.32 -29.70 -13.67
N SER A 111 8.47 -30.32 -14.85
CA SER A 111 8.29 -31.75 -15.16
C SER A 111 6.85 -32.27 -15.38
N ASN A 112 6.30 -32.00 -16.56
CA ASN A 112 5.50 -33.01 -17.29
C ASN A 112 6.24 -33.34 -18.60
N GLY A 113 7.43 -33.93 -18.47
CA GLY A 113 8.06 -34.65 -19.57
C GLY A 113 7.51 -36.07 -19.58
N VAL A 114 6.39 -36.29 -20.28
CA VAL A 114 5.85 -37.63 -20.48
C VAL A 114 6.66 -38.28 -21.60
N THR A 115 7.63 -39.12 -21.26
CA THR A 115 8.11 -40.17 -22.17
C THR A 115 7.07 -41.29 -22.16
N VAL A 116 6.21 -41.33 -23.17
CA VAL A 116 5.45 -42.54 -23.47
C VAL A 116 6.43 -43.49 -24.14
N GLU A 117 7.10 -44.33 -23.35
CA GLU A 117 7.82 -45.48 -23.87
C GLU A 117 6.78 -46.56 -24.18
N GLU A 118 6.59 -46.74 -25.48
CA GLU A 118 5.69 -47.68 -26.14
C GLU A 118 6.07 -49.13 -25.79
N ALA A 119 5.26 -49.77 -24.95
CA ALA A 119 5.41 -51.18 -24.60
C ALA A 119 4.19 -51.98 -25.09
N ALA A 120 4.35 -52.73 -26.19
CA ALA A 120 3.74 -54.05 -26.39
C ALA A 120 4.26 -54.74 -27.68
N PRO A 121 4.79 -55.97 -27.62
CA PRO A 121 4.85 -56.84 -28.78
C PRO A 121 3.57 -57.69 -28.84
N LEU A 122 2.78 -57.52 -29.90
CA LEU A 122 1.72 -58.45 -30.26
C LEU A 122 2.29 -59.56 -31.15
N ILE A 123 2.11 -60.78 -30.66
CA ILE A 123 2.47 -62.07 -31.26
C ILE A 123 1.87 -62.17 -32.67
N ALA A 124 2.72 -62.41 -33.68
CA ALA A 124 2.30 -62.83 -35.00
C ALA A 124 2.82 -64.26 -35.27
N ASP A 125 1.85 -65.17 -35.23
CA ASP A 125 1.83 -66.52 -35.76
C ASP A 125 2.38 -66.61 -37.20
N ASN A 126 3.28 -67.55 -37.50
CA ASN A 126 3.33 -68.16 -38.84
C ASN A 126 4.17 -69.45 -38.98
N ARG A 127 3.51 -70.43 -39.60
CA ARG A 127 4.00 -71.45 -40.57
C ARG A 127 4.63 -72.77 -40.07
N ARG A 128 3.81 -73.83 -40.20
CA ARG A 128 4.20 -75.11 -40.82
C ARG A 128 4.01 -75.02 -42.33
#